data_AF-A0A3D2WWZ1-F1
#
_entry.id   AF-A0A3D2WWZ1-F1
#
_cell.length_a   1.000
_cell.length_b   1.000
_cell.length_c   1.000
_cell.angle_alpha   90.00
_cell.angle_beta   90.00
_cell.angle_gamma   90.00
#
_symmetry.space_group_name_H-M   'P 1'
#
loop_
_entity.id
_entity.type
_entity.pdbx_description
1 polymer ?
#
loop_
_entity_poly.entity_id
_entity_poly.type
_entity_poly.pdbx_seq_one_letter_code
_entity_poly.pdbx_strand_id
1 'polypeptide(L)'
;MTDRILSFQFKQTREKITDRGGLVVIDEFIQALGIRRQIEIEYPRPGSNRGIMAYEYICTLLYHFIDGGRYLEDIRGIQDDEGFRKLVNIETLPSPDSVRD
;
A
#
# COMPACT_ATOMS: atom_id res chain seq x y z
N MET A 1 -31.01 -17.74 33.30
CA MET A 1 -29.94 -18.42 32.56
C MET A 1 -29.83 -17.72 31.22
N THR A 2 -28.69 -17.10 30.94
CA THR A 2 -28.48 -16.32 29.72
C THR A 2 -27.82 -17.23 28.69
N ASP A 3 -28.64 -17.94 27.91
CA ASP A 3 -28.15 -18.76 26.80
C ASP A 3 -27.54 -17.85 25.74
N ARG A 4 -26.20 -17.82 25.68
CA ARG A 4 -25.46 -17.17 24.61
C ARG A 4 -25.24 -18.18 23.49
N ILE A 5 -25.63 -17.79 22.28
CA ILE A 5 -25.51 -18.60 21.05
C ILE A 5 -24.06 -19.03 20.77
N LEU A 6 -23.07 -18.25 21.22
CA LEU A 6 -21.65 -18.52 21.03
C LEU A 6 -20.97 -18.91 22.36
N SER A 7 -20.12 -19.93 22.31
CA SER A 7 -19.38 -20.48 23.46
C SER A 7 -18.12 -19.68 23.85
N PHE A 8 -17.98 -18.43 23.38
CA PHE A 8 -16.81 -17.59 23.63
C PHE A 8 -17.18 -16.12 23.81
N GLN A 9 -16.21 -15.34 24.31
CA GLN A 9 -16.35 -13.90 24.52
C GLN A 9 -15.48 -13.13 23.53
N PHE A 10 -15.99 -12.01 23.03
CA PHE A 10 -15.23 -11.10 22.19
C PHE A 10 -14.47 -10.09 23.04
N LYS A 11 -13.22 -9.84 22.68
CA LYS A 11 -12.41 -8.74 23.20
C LYS A 11 -12.04 -7.82 22.04
N GLN A 12 -12.19 -6.52 22.23
CA GLN A 12 -11.78 -5.55 21.22
C GLN A 12 -10.25 -5.51 21.14
N THR A 13 -9.71 -5.46 19.92
CA THR A 13 -8.29 -5.23 19.64
C THR A 13 -8.12 -3.99 18.76
N ARG A 14 -6.92 -3.40 18.79
CA ARG A 14 -6.49 -2.33 17.86
C ARG A 14 -5.59 -2.87 16.75
N GLU A 15 -5.36 -4.18 16.72
CA GLU A 15 -4.63 -4.83 15.65
C GLU A 15 -5.30 -4.55 14.31
N LYS A 16 -4.48 -4.18 13.33
CA LYS A 16 -4.92 -3.93 11.97
C LYS A 16 -4.74 -5.23 11.19
N ILE A 17 -5.79 -5.66 10.52
CA ILE A 17 -5.78 -6.82 9.63
C ILE A 17 -5.81 -6.33 8.19
N THR A 18 -5.17 -7.08 7.30
CA THR A 18 -5.15 -6.82 5.85
C THR A 18 -5.35 -8.12 5.11
N ASP A 19 -6.08 -8.07 3.99
CA ASP A 19 -6.19 -9.16 3.03
C ASP A 19 -5.04 -9.16 2.00
N ARG A 20 -4.22 -8.11 1.97
CA ARG A 20 -3.09 -7.93 1.05
C ARG A 20 -1.77 -8.51 1.55
N GLY A 21 -1.81 -9.47 2.46
CA GLY A 21 -0.61 -10.11 3.01
C GLY A 21 0.30 -10.74 1.94
N GLY A 22 -0.26 -11.12 0.79
CA GLY A 22 0.52 -11.63 -0.36
C GLY A 22 1.37 -10.57 -1.06
N LEU A 23 0.95 -9.29 -1.06
CA LEU A 23 1.68 -8.19 -1.71
C LEU A 23 3.01 -7.87 -1.03
N VAL A 24 3.21 -8.33 0.20
CA VAL A 24 4.46 -8.17 0.96
C VAL A 24 5.65 -8.80 0.23
N VAL A 25 5.42 -9.95 -0.42
CA VAL A 25 6.47 -10.62 -1.20
C VAL A 25 6.92 -9.76 -2.38
N ILE A 26 5.99 -9.00 -2.97
CA ILE A 26 6.28 -8.07 -4.06
C ILE A 26 7.11 -6.91 -3.53
N ASP A 27 6.74 -6.35 -2.38
CA ASP A 27 7.49 -5.26 -1.76
C ASP A 27 8.94 -5.68 -1.44
N GLU A 28 9.12 -6.83 -0.79
CA GLU A 28 10.45 -7.40 -0.52
C GLU A 28 11.26 -7.61 -1.81
N PHE A 29 10.61 -8.06 -2.88
CA PHE A 29 11.26 -8.24 -4.17
C PHE A 29 11.73 -6.90 -4.78
N ILE A 30 10.89 -5.85 -4.72
CA ILE A 30 11.24 -4.50 -5.17
C ILE A 30 12.46 -3.97 -4.40
N GLN A 31 12.46 -4.16 -3.08
CA GLN A 31 13.56 -3.76 -2.20
C GLN A 31 14.85 -4.54 -2.51
N ALA A 32 14.77 -5.87 -2.61
CA ALA A 32 15.91 -6.74 -2.85
C ALA A 32 16.59 -6.47 -4.20
N LEU A 33 15.82 -6.08 -5.22
CA LEU A 33 16.35 -5.68 -6.52
C LEU A 33 16.92 -4.24 -6.55
N GLY A 34 16.74 -3.47 -5.49
CA GLY A 34 17.20 -2.08 -5.41
C GLY A 34 16.49 -1.15 -6.40
N ILE A 35 15.24 -1.47 -6.76
CA ILE A 35 14.46 -0.73 -7.77
C ILE A 35 14.33 0.75 -7.40
N ARG A 36 14.18 1.06 -6.10
CA ARG A 36 14.14 2.45 -5.61
C ARG A 36 15.34 3.26 -6.07
N ARG A 37 16.55 2.72 -5.87
CA ARG A 37 17.80 3.39 -6.25
C ARG A 37 17.90 3.57 -7.76
N GLN A 38 17.47 2.57 -8.54
CA GLN A 38 17.48 2.66 -10.00
C GLN A 38 16.55 3.78 -10.49
N ILE A 39 15.32 3.83 -9.97
CA ILE A 39 14.36 4.89 -10.31
C ILE A 39 14.89 6.27 -9.92
N GLU A 40 15.45 6.43 -8.72
CA GLU A 40 15.99 7.71 -8.26
C GLU A 40 17.20 8.21 -9.08
N ILE A 41 17.90 7.34 -9.81
CA ILE A 41 18.98 7.72 -10.72
C ILE A 41 18.44 8.18 -12.07
N GLU A 42 17.43 7.48 -12.60
CA GLU A 42 16.91 7.71 -13.95
C GLU A 42 15.87 8.84 -14.01
N TYR A 43 15.15 9.09 -12.92
CA TYR A 43 14.09 10.09 -12.88
C TYR A 43 14.53 11.38 -12.18
N PRO A 44 14.09 12.56 -12.69
CA PRO A 44 14.37 13.81 -12.03
C PRO A 44 13.68 13.86 -10.67
N ARG A 45 14.29 14.59 -9.73
CA ARG A 45 13.61 14.92 -8.48
C ARG A 45 12.41 15.82 -8.75
N PRO A 46 11.35 15.75 -7.93
CA PRO A 46 10.20 16.62 -8.07
C PRO A 46 10.61 18.09 -7.94
N GLY A 47 10.05 18.96 -8.80
CA GLY A 47 10.37 20.39 -8.82
C GLY A 47 9.75 21.22 -7.70
N SER A 48 8.98 20.59 -6.79
CA SER A 48 8.26 21.25 -5.69
C SER A 48 8.47 20.48 -4.40
N ASN A 49 8.49 21.19 -3.27
CA ASN A 49 8.53 20.57 -1.93
C ASN A 49 7.30 19.69 -1.62
N ARG A 50 6.23 19.79 -2.41
CA ARG A 50 5.03 18.93 -2.30
C ARG A 50 4.99 17.84 -3.37
N GLY A 51 6.02 17.76 -4.21
CA GLY A 51 6.10 16.78 -5.29
C GLY A 51 6.38 15.38 -4.76
N ILE A 52 5.80 14.40 -5.42
CA ILE A 52 5.90 12.98 -5.09
C ILE A 52 7.04 12.36 -5.90
N MET A 53 7.82 11.48 -5.28
CA MET A 53 8.95 10.83 -5.95
C MET A 53 8.45 9.84 -7.01
N ALA A 54 9.17 9.72 -8.14
CA ALA A 54 8.82 8.76 -9.20
C ALA A 54 8.67 7.32 -8.67
N TYR A 55 9.48 6.94 -7.69
CA TYR A 55 9.38 5.65 -7.00
C TYR A 55 8.00 5.40 -6.39
N GLU A 56 7.42 6.41 -5.73
CA GLU A 56 6.13 6.28 -5.03
C GLU A 56 5.00 6.03 -6.04
N TYR A 57 5.04 6.72 -7.18
CA TYR A 57 4.11 6.47 -8.30
C TYR A 57 4.24 5.06 -8.85
N ILE A 58 5.47 4.63 -9.17
CA ILE A 58 5.72 3.32 -9.77
C ILE A 58 5.31 2.20 -8.82
N CYS A 59 5.69 2.27 -7.55
CA CYS A 59 5.28 1.28 -6.55
C CYS A 59 3.78 1.22 -6.36
N THR A 60 3.11 2.38 -6.32
CA THR A 60 1.64 2.42 -6.18
C THR A 60 0.94 1.73 -7.34
N LEU A 61 1.40 1.97 -8.57
CA LEU A 61 0.88 1.28 -9.74
C LEU A 61 1.20 -0.22 -9.71
N LEU A 62 2.39 -0.62 -9.28
CA LEU A 62 2.76 -2.04 -9.14
C LEU A 62 1.85 -2.75 -8.15
N TYR A 63 1.64 -2.19 -6.95
CA TYR A 63 0.71 -2.78 -5.99
C TYR A 63 -0.71 -2.82 -6.56
N HIS A 64 -1.18 -1.75 -7.18
CA HIS A 64 -2.51 -1.69 -7.80
C HIS A 64 -2.73 -2.80 -8.84
N PHE A 65 -1.80 -2.99 -9.77
CA PHE A 65 -1.93 -4.02 -10.78
C PHE A 65 -1.85 -5.45 -10.21
N ILE A 66 -1.00 -5.68 -9.21
CA ILE A 66 -0.85 -7.02 -8.62
C ILE A 66 -2.00 -7.34 -7.65
N ASP A 67 -2.57 -6.33 -7.00
CA ASP A 67 -3.81 -6.43 -6.22
C ASP A 67 -5.03 -6.74 -7.10
N GLY A 68 -4.87 -6.72 -8.43
CA GLY A 68 -5.93 -6.98 -9.41
C GLY A 68 -6.85 -5.79 -9.66
N GLY A 69 -6.37 -4.59 -9.32
CA GLY A 69 -7.08 -3.34 -9.56
C GLY A 69 -7.39 -3.11 -11.04
N ARG A 70 -8.56 -2.53 -11.31
CA ARG A 70 -9.08 -2.32 -12.67
C ARG A 70 -9.22 -0.84 -13.02
N TYR A 71 -9.47 -0.03 -12.01
CA TYR A 71 -9.66 1.41 -12.13
C TYR A 71 -8.66 2.13 -11.21
N LEU A 72 -8.13 3.29 -11.62
CA LEU A 72 -7.18 4.04 -10.78
C LEU A 72 -7.79 4.40 -9.43
N GLU A 73 -9.11 4.54 -9.35
CA GLU A 73 -9.87 4.76 -8.13
C GLU A 73 -9.67 3.64 -7.10
N ASP A 74 -9.37 2.40 -7.53
CA ASP A 74 -9.10 1.26 -6.63
C ASP A 74 -7.80 1.46 -5.83
N ILE A 75 -6.90 2.36 -6.25
CA ILE A 75 -5.70 2.74 -5.49
C ILE A 75 -6.08 3.25 -4.10
N ARG A 76 -7.25 3.88 -3.95
CA ARG A 76 -7.73 4.34 -2.64
C ARG A 76 -7.89 3.19 -1.64
N GLY A 77 -8.30 2.02 -2.10
CA GLY A 77 -8.39 0.82 -1.25
C GLY A 77 -7.03 0.42 -0.66
N ILE A 78 -5.95 0.56 -1.46
CA ILE A 78 -4.58 0.29 -1.00
C ILE A 78 -4.09 1.38 -0.04
N GLN A 79 -4.43 2.65 -0.31
CA GLN A 79 -4.08 3.76 0.58
C GLN A 79 -4.76 3.66 1.96
N ASP A 80 -6.00 3.20 1.98
CA ASP A 80 -6.81 3.09 3.21
C ASP A 80 -6.48 1.82 4.01
N ASP A 81 -5.79 0.84 3.42
CA ASP A 81 -5.32 -0.36 4.08
C ASP A 81 -4.11 -0.08 5.00
N GLU A 82 -4.41 0.40 6.21
CA GLU A 82 -3.40 0.62 7.26
C GLU A 82 -2.61 -0.65 7.61
N GLY A 83 -3.22 -1.83 7.49
CA GLY A 83 -2.57 -3.10 7.81
C GLY A 83 -1.45 -3.38 6.82
N PHE A 84 -1.75 -3.30 5.53
CA PHE A 84 -0.79 -3.45 4.45
C PHE A 84 0.31 -2.38 4.55
N ARG A 85 -0.05 -1.10 4.63
CA ARG A 85 0.93 0.00 4.67
C ARG A 85 1.94 -0.12 5.81
N LYS A 86 1.49 -0.57 6.98
CA LYS A 86 2.38 -0.84 8.12
C LYS A 86 3.31 -2.02 7.86
N LEU A 87 2.81 -3.05 7.18
CA LEU A 87 3.56 -4.26 6.90
C LEU A 87 4.73 -3.99 5.95
N VAL A 88 4.51 -3.20 4.90
CA VAL A 88 5.53 -2.86 3.88
C VAL A 88 6.22 -1.50 4.13
N ASN A 89 5.97 -0.89 5.30
CA ASN A 89 6.56 0.38 5.73
C ASN A 89 6.44 1.52 4.70
N ILE A 90 5.28 1.64 4.05
CA ILE A 90 5.03 2.70 3.08
C ILE A 90 4.48 3.94 3.75
N GLU A 91 5.28 5.01 3.75
CA GLU A 91 4.87 6.32 4.27
C GLU A 91 3.89 7.03 3.32
N THR A 92 4.23 7.04 2.02
CA THR A 92 3.51 7.79 0.99
C THR A 92 3.09 6.89 -0.17
N LEU A 93 1.80 6.93 -0.50
CA LEU A 93 1.22 6.39 -1.73
C LEU A 93 0.48 7.54 -2.40
N PRO A 94 0.70 7.83 -3.69
CA PRO A 94 -0.03 8.88 -4.40
C PRO A 94 -1.51 8.51 -4.52
N SER A 95 -2.38 9.52 -4.47
CA SER A 95 -3.82 9.29 -4.65
C SER A 95 -4.15 8.94 -6.11
N PRO A 96 -5.34 8.38 -6.38
CA PRO A 96 -5.82 8.21 -7.75
C PRO A 96 -5.69 9.50 -8.58
N ASP A 97 -5.98 10.65 -7.99
CA ASP A 97 -5.87 11.96 -8.64
C ASP A 97 -4.42 12.31 -8.95
N SER A 98 -3.50 12.11 -7.98
CA SER A 98 -2.07 12.36 -8.19
C SER A 98 -1.47 11.49 -9.29
N VAL A 99 -1.93 10.24 -9.44
CA VAL A 99 -1.46 9.30 -10.47
C VAL A 99 -1.98 9.66 -11.86
N ARG A 100 -3.12 10.35 -11.93
CA ARG A 100 -3.77 10.76 -13.18
C ARG A 100 -3.17 12.04 -13.78
N ASP A 101 -2.60 12.91 -12.93
CA ASP A 101 -1.97 14.18 -13.30
C ASP A 101 -0.71 14.00 -14.17
#